data_AF-E5C8E3-F1
#
_entry.id   AF-E5C8E3-F1
#
_cell.length_a   1.000
_cell.length_b   1.000
_cell.length_c   1.000
_cell.angle_alpha   90.00
_cell.angle_beta   90.00
_cell.angle_gamma   90.00
#
_symmetry.space_group_name_H-M   'P 1'
#
loop_
_entity.id
_entity.type
_entity.pdbx_description
1 polymer ?
#
loop_
_entity_poly.entity_id
_entity_poly.type
_entity_poly.pdbx_seq_one_letter_code
_entity_poly.pdbx_strand_id
1 'polypeptide(L)'
;MAVQFELYKTPMPKEKKNKVRYHARPISYETVNTKKLVYRIHDRCSLSPSDVTATLEELKYEVAQCLKEGKKVHIDGLGYLQVTLSCEEEIRDPKDKRVHKVKLKAIKFKADKELKAELSDMEFHRSKYRPHSAGLSEVEIDMELTKYFSENQLITRKDFQYLCGMTQITAYRHIKRLIAEKKLQNKGTTHQPIYTPVPGNYRVSVAVKYKE
;
A
#
# COMPACT_ATOMS: atom_id res chain seq x y z
N MET A 1 -0.16 21.13 15.09
CA MET A 1 -0.08 20.57 13.71
C MET A 1 -1.17 19.52 13.57
N ALA A 2 -1.91 19.48 12.47
CA ALA A 2 -3.01 18.53 12.29
C ALA A 2 -2.63 17.38 11.35
N VAL A 3 -3.09 16.16 11.66
CA VAL A 3 -2.99 15.02 10.75
C VAL A 3 -4.01 15.17 9.64
N GLN A 4 -3.52 15.22 8.41
CA GLN A 4 -4.36 15.21 7.22
C GLN A 4 -4.90 13.79 6.98
N PHE A 5 -6.19 13.65 6.66
CA PHE A 5 -6.80 12.36 6.34
C PHE A 5 -7.68 12.43 5.08
N GLU A 6 -7.91 11.27 4.46
CA GLU A 6 -8.90 11.08 3.40
C GLU A 6 -9.83 9.91 3.72
N LEU A 7 -11.03 9.92 3.14
CA LEU A 7 -12.04 8.88 3.33
C LEU A 7 -11.97 7.83 2.23
N TYR A 8 -11.87 6.57 2.63
CA TYR A 8 -11.85 5.41 1.74
C TYR A 8 -13.13 4.61 1.89
N LYS A 9 -13.67 4.12 0.77
CA LYS A 9 -14.76 3.15 0.80
C LYS A 9 -14.28 1.89 1.54
N THR A 10 -15.00 1.49 2.57
CA THR A 10 -14.76 0.26 3.32
C THR A 10 -15.25 -0.92 2.46
N PRO A 11 -14.37 -1.88 2.10
CA PRO A 11 -14.79 -3.05 1.34
C PRO A 11 -15.76 -3.89 2.19
N MET A 12 -17.00 -4.01 1.73
CA MET A 12 -18.04 -4.78 2.41
C MET A 12 -18.11 -6.20 1.81
N PRO A 13 -18.32 -7.24 2.65
CA PRO A 13 -18.65 -8.59 2.17
C PRO A 13 -19.90 -8.56 1.28
N LYS A 14 -19.96 -9.40 0.24
CA LYS A 14 -21.02 -9.40 -0.79
C LYS A 14 -22.44 -9.51 -0.22
N GLU A 15 -22.60 -10.07 0.98
CA GLU A 15 -23.88 -10.32 1.66
C GLU A 15 -24.49 -9.07 2.33
N LYS A 16 -23.72 -8.01 2.59
CA LYS A 16 -24.19 -6.79 3.28
C LYS A 16 -24.11 -5.57 2.36
N LYS A 17 -24.89 -5.56 1.29
CA LYS A 17 -24.87 -4.51 0.24
C LYS A 17 -25.54 -3.17 0.59
N ASN A 18 -26.25 -3.05 1.71
CA ASN A 18 -27.22 -1.96 1.82
C ASN A 18 -26.70 -0.59 2.31
N LYS A 19 -25.44 -0.43 2.73
CA LYS A 19 -24.86 0.90 3.02
C LYS A 19 -23.36 0.97 2.70
N VAL A 20 -22.96 1.90 1.82
CA VAL A 20 -21.54 2.24 1.60
C VAL A 20 -21.00 2.86 2.89
N ARG A 21 -19.93 2.28 3.45
CA ARG A 21 -19.23 2.82 4.61
C ARG A 21 -17.91 3.42 4.18
N TYR A 22 -17.47 4.45 4.90
CA TYR A 22 -16.15 5.06 4.71
C TYR A 22 -15.32 4.89 5.98
N HIS A 23 -14.00 4.84 5.83
CA HIS A 23 -13.05 4.93 6.93
C HIS A 23 -11.98 5.98 6.60
N ALA A 24 -11.58 6.75 7.60
CA ALA A 24 -10.48 7.70 7.47
C ALA A 24 -9.14 6.95 7.39
N ARG A 25 -8.24 7.43 6.53
CA ARG A 25 -6.83 7.06 6.59
C ARG A 25 -5.96 8.32 6.61
N PRO A 26 -4.92 8.35 7.45
CA PRO A 26 -3.98 9.47 7.44
C PRO A 26 -3.24 9.52 6.10
N ILE A 27 -2.96 10.73 5.63
CA ILE A 27 -2.07 10.97 4.51
C ILE A 27 -0.69 11.28 5.08
N SER A 28 0.19 10.29 4.99
CA SER A 28 1.59 10.45 5.38
C SER A 28 2.32 11.32 4.36
N TYR A 29 2.74 12.52 4.76
CA TYR A 29 3.48 13.43 3.90
C TYR A 29 4.97 13.03 3.77
N GLU A 30 5.51 12.38 4.80
CA GLU A 30 6.92 12.00 4.88
C GLU A 30 7.10 10.78 5.77
N THR A 31 8.13 9.98 5.47
CA THR A 31 8.69 8.98 6.39
C THR A 31 9.92 9.57 7.07
N VAL A 32 9.85 9.77 8.39
CA VAL A 32 11.03 10.15 9.18
C VAL A 32 11.95 8.94 9.31
N ASN A 33 13.15 9.02 8.72
CA ASN A 33 14.13 7.94 8.77
C ASN A 33 15.04 8.04 10.00
N THR A 34 15.83 6.99 10.26
CA THR A 34 16.75 6.93 11.41
C THR A 34 17.73 8.10 11.45
N LYS A 35 18.28 8.51 10.30
CA LYS A 35 19.20 9.66 10.24
C LYS A 35 18.54 10.94 10.76
N LYS A 36 17.32 11.25 10.31
CA LYS A 36 16.58 12.42 10.80
C LYS A 36 16.23 12.29 12.28
N LEU A 37 15.86 11.09 12.74
CA LEU A 37 15.54 10.85 14.14
C LEU A 37 16.76 11.02 15.05
N VAL A 38 17.93 10.55 14.64
CA VAL A 38 19.22 10.71 15.36
C VAL A 38 19.52 12.18 15.62
N TYR A 39 19.44 13.03 14.59
CA TYR A 39 19.66 14.47 14.78
C TYR A 39 18.62 15.13 15.68
N ARG A 40 17.33 14.75 15.56
CA ARG A 40 16.28 15.25 16.46
C ARG A 40 16.49 14.88 17.93
N ILE A 41 17.08 13.70 18.20
CA ILE A 41 17.44 13.27 19.56
C ILE A 41 18.68 14.01 20.03
N HIS A 42 19.72 14.09 19.20
CA HIS A 42 20.93 14.87 19.47
C HIS A 42 20.59 16.31 19.88
N ASP A 43 19.71 16.99 19.15
CA ASP A 43 19.30 18.36 19.45
C ASP A 43 18.58 18.52 20.81
N ARG A 44 18.14 17.42 21.43
CA ARG A 44 17.42 17.39 22.71
C ARG A 44 18.26 16.86 23.88
N CYS A 45 19.50 16.43 23.64
CA CYS A 45 20.37 15.87 24.68
C CYS A 45 21.85 16.15 24.40
N SER A 46 22.76 15.65 25.24
CA SER A 46 24.21 15.82 25.07
C SER A 46 24.89 14.70 24.29
N LEU A 47 24.14 13.68 23.83
CA LEU A 47 24.68 12.56 23.07
C LEU A 47 25.07 13.00 21.67
N SER A 48 26.24 12.59 21.19
CA SER A 48 26.60 12.85 19.79
C SER A 48 25.72 12.03 18.83
N PRO A 49 25.58 12.42 17.56
CA PRO A 49 24.86 11.61 16.57
C PRO A 49 25.40 10.17 16.47
N SER A 50 26.70 9.98 16.69
CA SER A 50 27.35 8.66 16.73
C SER A 50 26.86 7.83 17.92
N ASP A 51 26.77 8.42 19.12
CA ASP A 51 26.31 7.74 20.33
C ASP A 51 24.85 7.32 20.22
N VAL A 52 23.98 8.20 19.69
CA VAL A 52 22.57 7.88 19.46
C VAL A 52 22.44 6.75 18.44
N THR A 53 23.24 6.78 17.37
CA THR A 53 23.23 5.71 16.34
C THR A 53 23.66 4.37 16.94
N ALA A 54 24.74 4.36 17.71
CA ALA A 54 25.22 3.16 18.40
C ALA A 54 24.16 2.61 19.37
N THR A 55 23.52 3.48 20.15
CA THR A 55 22.48 3.09 21.11
C THR A 55 21.28 2.44 20.42
N LEU A 56 20.82 2.99 19.29
CA LEU A 56 19.72 2.41 18.52
C LEU A 56 20.08 1.07 17.88
N GLU A 57 21.34 0.90 17.46
CA GLU A 57 21.86 -0.35 16.89
C GLU A 57 21.94 -1.45 17.95
N GLU A 58 22.47 -1.14 19.14
CA GLU A 58 22.53 -2.07 20.28
C GLU A 58 21.12 -2.42 20.80
N LEU A 59 20.21 -1.43 20.88
CA LEU A 59 18.82 -1.69 21.24
C LEU A 59 18.16 -2.68 20.26
N LYS A 60 18.40 -2.52 18.95
CA LYS A 60 17.90 -3.47 17.94
C LYS A 60 18.46 -4.87 18.17
N TYR A 61 19.76 -4.99 18.45
CA TYR A 61 20.41 -6.27 18.72
C TYR A 61 19.79 -6.96 19.94
N GLU A 62 19.67 -6.24 21.06
CA GLU A 62 19.15 -6.80 22.30
C GLU A 62 17.67 -7.19 22.19
N VAL A 63 16.85 -6.34 21.55
CA VAL A 63 15.45 -6.68 21.23
C VAL A 63 15.38 -7.96 20.42
N ALA A 64 16.26 -8.13 19.42
CA ALA A 64 16.28 -9.34 18.61
C ALA A 64 16.66 -10.59 19.41
N GLN A 65 17.61 -10.50 20.35
CA GLN A 65 17.98 -11.63 21.21
C GLN A 65 16.83 -12.01 22.15
N CYS A 66 16.24 -11.04 22.84
CA CYS A 66 15.09 -11.27 23.70
C CYS A 66 13.93 -11.95 22.94
N LEU A 67 13.63 -11.49 21.71
CA LEU A 67 12.57 -12.09 20.90
C LEU A 67 12.89 -13.52 20.43
N LYS A 68 14.16 -13.84 20.14
CA LYS A 68 14.60 -15.21 19.81
C LYS A 68 14.40 -16.17 20.98
N GLU A 69 14.55 -15.68 22.20
CA GLU A 69 14.27 -16.43 23.43
C GLU A 69 12.77 -16.54 23.76
N GLY A 70 11.90 -15.97 22.90
CA GLY A 70 10.46 -15.95 23.13
C GLY A 70 10.02 -14.94 24.20
N LYS A 71 10.92 -14.07 24.66
CA LYS A 71 10.60 -13.01 25.61
C LYS A 71 9.78 -11.92 24.95
N LYS A 72 9.02 -11.20 25.78
CA LYS A 72 8.31 -9.98 25.41
C LYS A 72 9.13 -8.79 25.87
N VAL A 73 9.50 -7.90 24.96
CA VAL A 73 10.28 -6.70 25.28
C VAL A 73 9.33 -5.54 25.50
N HIS A 74 9.54 -4.79 26.59
CA HIS A 74 8.84 -3.55 26.88
C HIS A 74 9.87 -2.43 26.88
N ILE A 75 9.60 -1.38 26.11
CA ILE A 75 10.37 -0.14 26.15
C ILE A 75 9.41 0.91 26.71
N ASP A 76 9.72 1.41 27.91
CA ASP A 76 8.90 2.40 28.60
C ASP A 76 8.64 3.62 27.71
N GLY A 77 7.40 4.11 27.73
CA GLY A 77 6.95 5.23 26.89
C GLY A 77 6.74 4.89 25.41
N LEU A 78 7.19 3.74 24.92
CA LEU A 78 6.96 3.30 23.53
C LEU A 78 5.93 2.17 23.46
N GLY A 79 6.22 1.05 24.12
CA GLY A 79 5.33 -0.11 24.11
C GLY A 79 6.02 -1.46 24.07
N TYR A 80 5.25 -2.46 23.67
CA TYR A 80 5.64 -3.86 23.72
C TYR A 80 5.92 -4.45 22.35
N LEU A 81 6.99 -5.22 22.26
CA LEU A 81 7.36 -6.05 21.12
C LEU A 81 7.24 -7.53 21.52
N GLN A 82 6.54 -8.31 20.70
CA GLN A 82 6.37 -9.74 20.93
C GLN A 82 6.31 -10.51 19.60
N VAL A 83 6.86 -11.72 19.59
CA VAL A 83 6.72 -12.63 18.44
C VAL A 83 5.28 -13.14 18.34
N THR A 84 4.83 -13.36 17.11
CA THR A 84 3.59 -14.08 16.80
C THR A 84 3.92 -15.23 15.88
N LEU A 85 3.30 -16.37 16.12
CA LEU A 85 3.58 -17.61 15.43
C LEU A 85 2.44 -17.99 14.48
N SER A 86 2.76 -18.75 13.44
CA SER A 86 1.78 -19.38 12.56
C SER A 86 2.20 -20.81 12.27
N CYS A 87 1.22 -21.69 12.11
CA CYS A 87 1.43 -23.06 11.66
C CYS A 87 1.45 -23.07 10.13
N GLU A 88 2.32 -23.88 9.53
CA GLU A 88 2.37 -24.01 8.07
C GLU A 88 1.17 -24.75 7.48
N GLU A 89 0.61 -25.67 8.27
CA GLU A 89 -0.56 -26.46 7.92
C GLU A 89 -1.67 -26.25 8.97
N GLU A 90 -2.92 -26.51 8.56
CA GLU A 90 -4.07 -26.46 9.45
C GLU A 90 -3.99 -27.62 10.45
N ILE A 91 -3.78 -27.31 11.72
CA ILE A 91 -3.75 -28.31 12.80
C ILE A 91 -5.16 -28.43 13.37
N ARG A 92 -5.77 -29.60 13.24
CA ARG A 92 -7.11 -29.92 13.79
C ARG A 92 -7.05 -30.72 15.10
N ASP A 93 -5.92 -31.37 15.38
CA ASP A 93 -5.67 -32.10 16.62
C ASP A 93 -4.35 -31.60 17.25
N PRO A 94 -4.35 -31.08 18.49
CA PRO A 94 -3.15 -30.69 19.21
C PRO A 94 -2.12 -31.81 19.43
N LYS A 95 -2.48 -33.08 19.24
CA LYS A 95 -1.56 -34.23 19.32
C LYS A 95 -0.94 -34.62 17.99
N ASP A 96 -1.30 -33.94 16.90
CA ASP A 96 -0.73 -34.21 15.58
C ASP A 96 0.80 -33.97 15.60
N LYS A 97 1.56 -34.90 15.03
CA LYS A 97 3.02 -34.77 14.86
C LYS A 97 3.40 -33.52 14.05
N ARG A 98 2.47 -32.94 13.28
CA ARG A 98 2.64 -31.69 12.53
C ARG A 98 2.67 -30.43 13.39
N VAL A 99 2.35 -30.51 14.69
CA VAL A 99 2.43 -29.38 15.63
C VAL A 99 3.82 -28.75 15.68
N HIS A 100 4.87 -29.48 15.27
CA HIS A 100 6.22 -28.97 15.21
C HIS A 100 6.53 -28.06 14.00
N LYS A 101 5.62 -27.93 13.02
CA LYS A 101 5.79 -27.02 11.87
C LYS A 101 5.28 -25.60 12.17
N VAL A 102 5.94 -24.94 13.12
CA VAL A 102 5.64 -23.56 13.52
C VAL A 102 6.70 -22.61 12.96
N LYS A 103 6.24 -21.49 12.40
CA LYS A 103 7.12 -20.41 11.92
C LYS A 103 6.76 -19.07 12.55
N LEU A 104 7.75 -18.18 12.58
CA LEU A 104 7.53 -16.77 12.89
C LEU A 104 6.57 -16.17 11.86
N LYS A 105 5.43 -15.66 12.34
CA LYS A 105 4.43 -14.98 11.51
C LYS A 105 4.76 -13.50 11.36
N ALA A 106 4.96 -12.82 12.49
CA ALA A 106 5.24 -11.39 12.56
C ALA A 106 5.73 -11.01 13.97
N ILE A 107 6.34 -9.83 14.08
CA ILE A 107 6.53 -9.14 15.37
C ILE A 107 5.35 -8.20 15.57
N LYS A 108 4.62 -8.37 16.67
CA LYS A 108 3.51 -7.50 17.05
C LYS A 108 4.02 -6.38 17.95
N PHE A 109 3.77 -5.15 17.54
CA PHE A 109 3.94 -3.98 18.37
C PHE A 109 2.62 -3.58 19.02
N LYS A 110 2.63 -3.31 20.33
CA LYS A 110 1.52 -2.73 21.07
C LYS A 110 2.01 -1.46 21.75
N ALA A 111 1.59 -0.31 21.23
CA ALA A 111 1.89 0.99 21.83
C ALA A 111 1.41 1.07 23.28
N ASP A 112 2.21 1.74 24.11
CA ASP A 112 1.86 2.02 25.49
C ASP A 112 0.67 2.96 25.62
N LYS A 113 0.03 2.90 26.79
CA LYS A 113 -1.08 3.80 27.10
C LYS A 113 -0.62 5.25 27.18
N GLU A 114 0.58 5.48 27.71
CA GLU A 114 1.22 6.79 27.82
C GLU A 114 1.44 7.41 26.44
N LEU A 115 2.07 6.69 25.51
CA LEU A 115 2.25 7.16 24.13
C LEU A 115 0.93 7.53 23.44
N LYS A 116 -0.15 6.79 23.72
CA LYS A 116 -1.48 7.14 23.20
C LYS A 116 -2.06 8.39 23.87
N ALA A 117 -1.77 8.62 25.15
CA ALA A 117 -2.24 9.78 25.88
C ALA A 117 -1.53 11.06 25.40
N GLU A 118 -0.24 10.99 25.06
CA GLU A 118 0.50 12.09 24.41
C GLU A 118 -0.07 12.51 23.05
N LEU A 119 -0.92 11.66 22.44
CA LEU A 119 -1.56 11.90 21.15
C LEU A 119 -3.04 12.30 21.28
N SER A 120 -3.51 12.61 22.50
CA SER A 120 -4.93 12.88 22.77
C SER A 120 -5.43 14.23 22.26
N ASP A 121 -4.54 15.21 22.12
CA ASP A 121 -4.80 16.57 21.63
C ASP A 121 -4.59 16.70 20.11
N MET A 122 -4.46 15.59 19.39
CA MET A 122 -4.29 15.59 17.94
C MET A 122 -5.50 16.18 17.21
N GLU A 123 -5.23 17.15 16.36
CA GLU A 123 -6.20 17.68 15.41
C GLU A 123 -6.19 16.87 14.11
N PHE A 124 -7.38 16.69 13.51
CA PHE A 124 -7.55 15.97 12.25
C PHE A 124 -8.25 16.84 11.23
N HIS A 125 -7.63 17.03 10.07
CA HIS A 125 -8.19 17.82 8.98
C HIS A 125 -8.34 16.96 7.73
N ARG A 126 -9.44 17.15 7.00
CA ARG A 126 -9.62 16.48 5.72
C ARG A 126 -8.69 17.11 4.68
N SER A 127 -7.91 16.28 4.03
CA SER A 127 -6.97 16.73 3.00
C SER A 127 -7.70 17.29 1.78
N LYS A 128 -7.15 18.35 1.19
CA LYS A 128 -7.53 18.81 -0.16
C LYS A 128 -6.92 17.91 -1.24
N TYR A 129 -5.74 17.36 -0.96
CA TYR A 129 -5.06 16.40 -1.83
C TYR A 129 -5.72 15.03 -1.70
N ARG A 130 -6.17 14.47 -2.84
CA ARG A 130 -6.78 13.14 -2.94
C ARG A 130 -5.79 12.17 -3.60
N PRO A 131 -5.06 11.36 -2.82
CA PRO A 131 -4.10 10.39 -3.37
C PRO A 131 -4.76 9.17 -4.04
N HIS A 132 -6.08 9.16 -4.22
CA HIS A 132 -6.81 8.07 -4.86
C HIS A 132 -7.29 8.49 -6.23
N SER A 133 -7.33 7.50 -7.12
CA SER A 133 -7.82 7.63 -8.46
C SER A 133 -9.17 8.33 -8.51
N ALA A 134 -9.35 9.20 -9.51
CA ALA A 134 -10.68 9.64 -9.90
C ALA A 134 -11.57 8.40 -10.07
N GLY A 135 -12.77 8.43 -9.51
CA GLY A 135 -13.70 7.31 -9.52
C GLY A 135 -14.41 7.14 -10.86
N LEU A 136 -13.68 7.27 -11.97
CA LEU A 136 -14.25 7.08 -13.30
C LEU A 136 -14.89 5.69 -13.37
N SER A 137 -16.17 5.68 -13.75
CA SER A 137 -16.92 4.49 -14.08
C SER A 137 -16.31 3.79 -15.29
N GLU A 138 -16.68 2.54 -15.50
CA GLU A 138 -16.17 1.76 -16.63
C GLU A 138 -16.54 2.41 -17.98
N VAL A 139 -17.73 3.03 -18.04
CA VAL A 139 -18.22 3.77 -19.20
C VAL A 139 -17.40 5.03 -19.46
N GLU A 140 -17.10 5.81 -18.41
CA GLU A 140 -16.29 7.02 -18.55
C GLU A 140 -14.85 6.69 -19.01
N ILE A 141 -14.28 5.60 -18.50
CA ILE A 141 -12.98 5.09 -18.99
C ILE A 141 -13.06 4.76 -20.49
N ASP A 142 -14.11 4.05 -20.91
CA ASP A 142 -14.27 3.67 -22.32
C ASP A 142 -14.49 4.92 -23.22
N MET A 143 -15.16 5.96 -22.72
CA MET A 143 -15.32 7.25 -23.40
C MET A 143 -13.98 7.98 -23.58
N GLU A 144 -13.17 8.09 -22.52
CA GLU A 144 -11.84 8.71 -22.58
C GLU A 144 -10.91 7.95 -23.53
N LEU A 145 -10.95 6.62 -23.51
CA LEU A 145 -10.18 5.80 -24.46
C LEU A 145 -10.67 5.98 -25.90
N THR A 146 -11.99 6.08 -26.12
CA THR A 146 -12.55 6.36 -27.45
C THR A 146 -12.04 7.70 -27.99
N LYS A 147 -11.97 8.72 -27.14
CA LYS A 147 -11.43 10.03 -27.50
C LYS A 147 -9.93 9.94 -27.78
N TYR A 148 -9.16 9.30 -26.89
CA TYR A 148 -7.72 9.17 -27.02
C TYR A 148 -7.31 8.43 -28.30
N PHE A 149 -7.96 7.31 -28.62
CA PHE A 149 -7.66 6.51 -29.80
C PHE A 149 -8.17 7.11 -31.12
N SER A 150 -8.92 8.21 -31.08
CA SER A 150 -9.25 8.96 -32.31
C SER A 150 -8.03 9.68 -32.90
N GLU A 151 -7.06 10.01 -32.05
CA GLU A 151 -5.83 10.73 -32.43
C GLU A 151 -4.57 9.87 -32.28
N ASN A 152 -4.61 8.83 -31.43
CA ASN A 152 -3.46 8.00 -31.08
C ASN A 152 -3.70 6.53 -31.45
N GLN A 153 -2.66 5.81 -31.86
CA GLN A 153 -2.79 4.38 -32.23
C GLN A 153 -2.47 3.42 -31.08
N LEU A 154 -1.70 3.89 -30.09
CA LEU A 154 -1.22 3.09 -28.98
C LEU A 154 -1.29 3.90 -27.68
N ILE A 155 -1.40 3.17 -26.56
CA ILE A 155 -1.39 3.75 -25.23
C ILE A 155 -0.44 2.96 -24.33
N THR A 156 0.42 3.66 -23.57
CA THR A 156 1.19 3.01 -22.52
C THR A 156 0.41 3.03 -21.20
N ARG A 157 0.87 2.27 -20.20
CA ARG A 157 0.28 2.36 -18.85
C ARG A 157 0.33 3.77 -18.29
N LYS A 158 1.41 4.52 -18.53
CA LYS A 158 1.58 5.89 -18.01
C LYS A 158 0.57 6.84 -18.67
N ASP A 159 0.37 6.72 -19.98
CA ASP A 159 -0.60 7.53 -20.70
C ASP A 159 -2.02 7.22 -20.21
N PHE A 160 -2.38 5.94 -20.05
CA PHE A 160 -3.65 5.52 -19.46
C PHE A 160 -3.86 6.11 -18.06
N GLN A 161 -2.81 6.06 -17.24
CA GLN A 161 -2.83 6.59 -15.88
C GLN A 161 -3.14 8.09 -15.87
N TYR A 162 -2.47 8.86 -16.74
CA TYR A 162 -2.67 10.30 -16.87
C TYR A 162 -4.05 10.64 -17.44
N LEU A 163 -4.42 10.00 -18.54
CA LEU A 163 -5.71 10.16 -19.23
C LEU A 163 -6.89 9.98 -18.26
N CYS A 164 -6.84 8.92 -17.46
CA CYS A 164 -7.93 8.59 -16.54
C CYS A 164 -7.74 9.14 -15.11
N GLY A 165 -6.73 9.97 -14.87
CA GLY A 165 -6.49 10.60 -13.55
C GLY A 165 -6.43 9.60 -12.39
N MET A 166 -5.77 8.46 -12.58
CA MET A 166 -5.78 7.36 -11.63
C MET A 166 -4.40 6.97 -11.11
N THR A 167 -4.34 6.21 -10.01
CA THR A 167 -3.07 5.66 -9.50
C THR A 167 -2.56 4.56 -10.42
N GLN A 168 -1.24 4.31 -10.40
CA GLN A 168 -0.61 3.22 -11.18
C GLN A 168 -1.30 1.85 -10.97
N ILE A 169 -1.66 1.52 -9.73
CA ILE A 169 -2.28 0.23 -9.40
C ILE A 169 -3.70 0.14 -9.99
N THR A 170 -4.47 1.22 -9.92
CA THR A 170 -5.82 1.28 -10.50
C THR A 170 -5.76 1.22 -12.04
N ALA A 171 -4.83 1.95 -12.66
CA ALA A 171 -4.59 1.90 -14.10
C ALA A 171 -4.30 0.47 -14.56
N TYR A 172 -3.36 -0.20 -13.88
CA TYR A 172 -3.02 -1.58 -14.20
C TYR A 172 -4.21 -2.53 -14.05
N ARG A 173 -5.05 -2.34 -13.03
CA ARG A 173 -6.27 -3.14 -12.84
C ARG A 173 -7.26 -2.97 -13.99
N HIS A 174 -7.51 -1.73 -14.43
CA HIS A 174 -8.41 -1.47 -15.55
C HIS A 174 -7.85 -1.97 -16.87
N ILE A 175 -6.55 -1.77 -17.14
CA ILE A 175 -5.89 -2.33 -18.32
C ILE A 175 -6.04 -3.86 -18.35
N LYS A 176 -5.78 -4.55 -17.22
CA LYS A 176 -5.95 -6.00 -17.13
C LYS A 176 -7.40 -6.43 -17.39
N ARG A 177 -8.38 -5.66 -16.88
CA ARG A 177 -9.82 -5.88 -17.15
C ARG A 177 -10.13 -5.74 -18.63
N LEU A 178 -9.68 -4.65 -19.27
CA LEU A 178 -9.91 -4.36 -20.70
C LEU A 178 -9.27 -5.41 -21.63
N ILE A 179 -8.13 -5.98 -21.23
CA ILE A 179 -7.52 -7.11 -21.94
C ILE A 179 -8.37 -8.37 -21.80
N ALA A 180 -8.87 -8.67 -20.59
CA ALA A 180 -9.77 -9.81 -20.37
C ALA A 180 -11.09 -9.67 -21.14
N GLU A 181 -11.62 -8.45 -21.26
CA GLU A 181 -12.79 -8.10 -22.09
C GLU A 181 -12.50 -8.08 -23.60
N LYS A 182 -11.26 -8.32 -24.04
CA LYS A 182 -10.83 -8.23 -25.44
C LYS A 182 -11.04 -6.85 -26.09
N LYS A 183 -11.02 -5.78 -25.29
CA LYS A 183 -11.07 -4.38 -25.78
C LYS A 183 -9.68 -3.84 -26.11
N LEU A 184 -8.67 -4.24 -25.32
CA LEU A 184 -7.26 -3.91 -25.53
C LEU A 184 -6.42 -5.18 -25.70
N GLN A 185 -5.30 -5.07 -26.41
CA GLN A 185 -4.28 -6.12 -26.53
C GLN A 185 -2.89 -5.54 -26.26
N ASN A 186 -2.02 -6.31 -25.60
CA ASN A 186 -0.62 -5.93 -25.42
C ASN A 186 0.17 -6.32 -26.67
N LYS A 187 0.79 -5.34 -27.33
CA LYS A 187 1.71 -5.52 -28.46
C LYS A 187 3.18 -5.31 -28.07
N GLY A 188 3.44 -4.86 -26.85
CA GLY A 188 4.78 -4.70 -26.30
C GLY A 188 5.28 -5.93 -25.53
N THR A 189 6.45 -5.79 -24.89
CA THR A 189 7.01 -6.83 -24.02
C THR A 189 6.44 -6.76 -22.60
N THR A 190 6.74 -7.75 -21.77
CA THR A 190 6.36 -7.75 -20.34
C THR A 190 6.93 -6.53 -19.59
N HIS A 191 8.16 -6.11 -19.93
CA HIS A 191 8.85 -5.00 -19.27
C HIS A 191 8.55 -3.64 -19.92
N GLN A 192 8.13 -3.63 -21.18
CA GLN A 192 7.73 -2.42 -21.92
C GLN A 192 6.37 -2.67 -22.60
N PRO A 193 5.29 -2.73 -21.81
CA PRO A 193 3.97 -3.02 -22.34
C PRO A 193 3.41 -1.80 -23.11
N ILE A 194 2.89 -2.07 -24.30
CA ILE A 194 2.24 -1.09 -25.17
C ILE A 194 0.90 -1.69 -25.58
N TYR A 195 -0.18 -0.96 -25.36
CA TYR A 195 -1.54 -1.45 -25.59
C TYR A 195 -2.14 -0.81 -26.82
N THR A 196 -2.82 -1.63 -27.62
CA THR A 196 -3.58 -1.19 -28.80
C THR A 196 -5.02 -1.66 -28.68
N PRO A 197 -5.98 -0.93 -29.27
CA PRO A 197 -7.37 -1.36 -29.32
C PRO A 197 -7.50 -2.60 -30.20
N VAL A 198 -8.32 -3.55 -29.78
CA VAL A 198 -8.70 -4.69 -30.63
C VAL A 198 -9.67 -4.18 -31.71
N PRO A 199 -9.51 -4.57 -32.99
CA PRO A 199 -10.40 -4.12 -34.07
C PRO A 199 -11.88 -4.31 -33.70
N GLY A 200 -12.69 -3.29 -34.00
CA GLY A 200 -14.10 -3.20 -33.59
C GLY A 200 -14.33 -2.43 -32.28
N ASN A 201 -13.29 -2.09 -31.53
CA ASN A 201 -13.39 -1.27 -30.31
C ASN A 201 -12.82 0.13 -30.53
N TYR A 202 -13.32 1.10 -29.76
CA TYR A 202 -12.83 2.49 -29.71
C TYR A 202 -12.70 3.16 -31.10
N ARG A 203 -13.64 2.86 -32.01
CA ARG A 203 -13.69 3.37 -33.40
C ARG A 203 -12.52 2.94 -34.30
N VAL A 204 -11.76 1.91 -33.91
CA VAL A 204 -10.72 1.33 -34.75
C VAL A 204 -11.30 0.16 -35.54
N SER A 205 -11.53 0.34 -36.85
CA SER A 205 -12.18 -0.63 -37.72
C SER A 205 -11.24 -1.65 -38.36
N VAL A 206 -9.93 -1.38 -38.41
CA VAL A 206 -8.93 -2.22 -39.09
C VAL A 206 -7.74 -2.46 -38.17
N ALA A 207 -7.19 -3.69 -38.19
CA ALA A 207 -5.95 -3.99 -37.47
C ALA A 207 -4.81 -3.10 -37.98
N VAL A 208 -4.19 -2.34 -37.08
CA VAL A 208 -2.97 -1.59 -37.38
C VAL A 208 -1.88 -2.60 -37.75
N LYS A 209 -1.56 -2.70 -39.05
CA LYS A 209 -0.45 -3.50 -39.55
C LYS A 209 0.84 -2.74 -39.23
N TYR A 210 1.63 -3.27 -38.31
CA TYR A 210 3.00 -2.80 -38.12
C TYR A 210 3.85 -3.45 -39.22
N LYS A 211 4.61 -2.64 -39.97
CA LYS A 211 5.69 -3.17 -40.81
C LYS A 211 6.71 -3.82 -39.87
N GLU A 212 7.10 -5.05 -40.22
CA GLU A 212 8.22 -5.77 -39.59
C GLU A 212 9.51 -4.96 -39.67
#